data_AF-A0A7K2QH77-F1
#
_entry.id   AF-A0A7K2QH77-F1
#
_cell.length_a   1.000
_cell.length_b   1.000
_cell.length_c   1.000
_cell.angle_alpha   90.00
_cell.angle_beta   90.00
_cell.angle_gamma   90.00
#
_symmetry.space_group_name_H-M   'P 1'
#
loop_
_entity.id
_entity.type
_entity.pdbx_description
1 polymer ?
#
loop_
_entity_poly.entity_id
_entity_poly.type
_entity_poly.pdbx_seq_one_letter_code
_entity_poly.pdbx_strand_id
1 'polypeptide(L)'
;LHAVDIDSGTEVDAGADHPVVTASVHKLCLLVALHQQAAAGLLDLTEQVECPPAARSAGPTGLAAMLDPVRMSLRDAAYLMT
;
A
#
# COMPACT_ATOMS: atom_id res chain seq x y z
N LEU A 1 -20.11 -5.81 1.36
CA LEU A 1 -19.85 -4.79 0.31
C LEU A 1 -20.44 -3.48 0.79
N HIS A 2 -19.70 -2.39 0.66
CA HIS A 2 -20.18 -1.04 0.93
C HIS A 2 -19.67 -0.12 -0.17
N ALA A 3 -20.53 0.72 -0.71
CA ALA A 3 -20.15 1.75 -1.66
C ALA A 3 -20.91 3.04 -1.32
N VAL A 4 -20.19 4.16 -1.37
CA VAL A 4 -20.74 5.50 -1.14
C VAL A 4 -20.38 6.35 -2.35
N ASP A 5 -21.39 6.99 -2.92
CA ASP A 5 -21.17 8.03 -3.92
C ASP A 5 -20.54 9.26 -3.25
N ILE A 6 -19.39 9.70 -3.77
CA ILE A 6 -18.59 10.76 -3.15
C ILE A 6 -19.30 12.12 -3.19
N ASP A 7 -20.09 12.38 -4.24
CA ASP A 7 -20.71 13.68 -4.47
C ASP A 7 -22.04 13.83 -3.72
N SER A 8 -22.87 12.78 -3.72
CA SER A 8 -24.22 12.79 -3.14
C SER A 8 -24.30 12.15 -1.75
N GLY A 9 -23.34 11.31 -1.37
CA GLY A 9 -23.41 10.50 -0.16
C GLY A 9 -24.42 9.34 -0.24
N THR A 10 -24.93 9.02 -1.42
CA THR A 10 -25.84 7.88 -1.61
C THR A 10 -25.08 6.57 -1.37
N GLU A 11 -25.67 5.64 -0.61
CA GLU A 11 -25.00 4.41 -0.17
C GLU A 11 -25.67 3.14 -0.71
N VAL A 12 -24.88 2.10 -0.94
CA VAL A 12 -25.32 0.73 -1.19
C VAL A 12 -24.56 -0.23 -0.28
N ASP A 13 -25.31 -1.07 0.43
CA ASP A 13 -24.79 -2.03 1.40
C ASP A 13 -25.25 -3.46 1.08
N ALA A 14 -24.31 -4.41 1.19
CA ALA A 14 -24.61 -5.82 1.37
C ALA A 14 -23.67 -6.42 2.43
N GLY A 15 -24.09 -6.39 3.69
CA GLY A 15 -23.35 -6.90 4.85
C GLY A 15 -22.05 -6.14 5.10
N ALA A 16 -22.06 -4.79 5.00
CA ALA A 16 -20.83 -4.00 5.15
C ALA A 16 -20.17 -4.14 6.53
N ASP A 17 -20.97 -4.30 7.58
CA ASP A 17 -20.46 -4.41 8.96
C ASP A 17 -19.86 -5.78 9.28
N HIS A 18 -19.90 -6.73 8.33
CA HIS A 18 -19.28 -8.03 8.53
C HIS A 18 -17.75 -7.94 8.43
N PRO A 19 -16.99 -8.34 9.47
CA PRO A 19 -15.53 -8.31 9.41
C PRO A 19 -14.99 -9.24 8.30
N VAL A 20 -14.01 -8.75 7.55
CA VAL A 20 -13.31 -9.52 6.51
C VAL A 20 -11.81 -9.36 6.63
N VAL A 21 -11.05 -10.31 6.08
CA VAL A 21 -9.61 -10.17 5.94
C VAL A 21 -9.33 -9.04 4.95
N THR A 22 -8.51 -8.07 5.34
CA THR A 22 -8.22 -6.89 4.53
C THR A 22 -7.43 -7.20 3.26
N ALA A 23 -6.67 -8.30 3.25
CA ALA A 23 -5.76 -8.66 2.16
C ALA A 23 -4.93 -7.43 1.71
N SER A 24 -4.77 -7.21 0.41
CA SER A 24 -4.04 -6.06 -0.13
C SER A 24 -4.70 -4.70 0.15
N VAL A 25 -5.95 -4.62 0.62
CA VAL A 25 -6.62 -3.33 0.92
C VAL A 25 -5.93 -2.60 2.08
N HIS A 26 -5.27 -3.33 3.00
CA HIS A 26 -4.54 -2.70 4.11
C HIS A 26 -3.39 -1.78 3.63
N LYS A 27 -2.88 -1.98 2.40
CA LYS A 27 -1.85 -1.12 1.81
C LYS A 27 -2.29 0.35 1.72
N LEU A 28 -3.60 0.62 1.59
CA LEU A 28 -4.12 1.99 1.59
C LEU A 28 -3.84 2.70 2.93
N CYS A 29 -4.03 2.01 4.05
CA CYS A 29 -3.73 2.54 5.38
C CYS A 29 -2.23 2.86 5.51
N LEU A 30 -1.37 1.99 4.98
CA LEU A 30 0.08 2.21 4.96
C LEU A 30 0.47 3.41 4.08
N LEU A 31 -0.13 3.58 2.91
CA LEU A 31 0.11 4.71 2.02
C LEU A 31 -0.26 6.04 2.70
N VAL A 32 -1.43 6.10 3.33
CA VAL A 32 -1.87 7.29 4.08
C VAL A 32 -0.91 7.59 5.22
N ALA A 33 -0.53 6.60 6.02
CA ALA A 33 0.41 6.78 7.12
C ALA A 33 1.78 7.28 6.63
N LEU A 34 2.34 6.68 5.56
CA LEU A 34 3.61 7.08 4.95
C LEU A 34 3.58 8.56 4.55
N HIS A 35 2.53 9.01 3.86
CA HIS A 35 2.41 10.40 3.43
C HIS A 35 2.17 11.37 4.60
N GLN A 36 1.43 10.96 5.64
CA GLN A 36 1.27 11.76 6.85
C GLN A 36 2.60 11.97 7.58
N GLN A 37 3.41 10.91 7.72
CA GLN A 37 4.73 11.00 8.34
C GLN A 37 5.68 11.86 7.50
N ALA A 38 5.63 11.76 6.17
CA ALA A 38 6.41 12.62 5.29
C ALA A 38 5.98 14.10 5.39
N ALA A 39 4.67 14.37 5.44
CA ALA A 39 4.16 15.72 5.63
C ALA A 39 4.54 16.32 7.00
N ALA A 40 4.66 15.47 8.03
CA ALA A 40 5.18 15.85 9.34
C ALA A 40 6.71 16.05 9.38
N GLY A 41 7.41 15.83 8.26
CA GLY A 41 8.87 15.93 8.16
C GLY A 41 9.62 14.78 8.85
N LEU A 42 8.94 13.69 9.19
CA LEU A 42 9.52 12.54 9.88
C LEU A 42 10.10 11.49 8.92
N LEU A 43 9.68 11.51 7.65
CA LEU A 43 10.20 10.65 6.59
C LEU A 43 10.49 11.46 5.33
N ASP A 44 11.58 11.13 4.65
CA ASP A 44 11.84 11.61 3.29
C ASP A 44 11.40 10.54 2.29
N LEU A 45 10.36 10.84 1.50
CA LEU A 45 9.86 9.89 0.48
C LEU A 45 10.92 9.54 -0.58
N THR A 46 11.97 10.33 -0.72
CA THR A 46 13.08 10.07 -1.65
C THR A 46 14.17 9.16 -1.05
N GLU A 47 14.08 8.86 0.26
CA GLU A 47 14.98 7.94 0.96
C GLU A 47 15.05 6.59 0.24
N GLN A 48 16.28 6.14 -0.01
CA GLN A 48 16.55 4.91 -0.74
C GLN A 48 16.60 3.71 0.20
N VAL A 49 15.71 2.75 -0.03
CA VAL A 49 15.65 1.48 0.70
C VAL A 49 16.12 0.32 -0.18
N GLU A 50 16.83 -0.62 0.43
CA GLU A 50 17.20 -1.88 -0.21
C GLU A 50 16.16 -2.96 0.12
N CYS A 51 15.67 -3.63 -0.91
CA CYS A 51 14.78 -4.78 -0.78
C CYS A 51 15.52 -6.03 -1.28
N PRO A 52 16.19 -6.80 -0.42
CA PRO A 52 16.88 -8.02 -0.84
C PRO A 52 15.87 -9.17 -1.08
N PRO A 53 16.14 -10.12 -2.00
CA PRO A 53 15.22 -11.22 -2.31
C PRO A 53 14.78 -12.03 -1.08
N ALA A 54 15.69 -12.24 -0.13
CA ALA A 54 15.43 -12.99 1.10
C ALA A 54 14.41 -12.34 2.06
N ALA A 55 14.14 -11.03 1.92
CA ALA A 55 13.19 -10.28 2.75
C ALA A 55 11.82 -10.10 2.09
N ARG A 56 11.61 -10.64 0.88
CA ARG A 56 10.37 -10.46 0.12
C ARG A 56 9.37 -11.56 0.41
N SER A 57 8.08 -11.21 0.35
CA SER A 57 7.02 -12.22 0.24
C SER A 57 7.12 -12.94 -1.11
N ALA A 58 6.77 -14.23 -1.15
CA ALA A 58 6.75 -14.98 -2.40
C ALA A 58 5.58 -14.55 -3.30
N GLY A 59 5.79 -14.52 -4.61
CA GLY A 59 4.74 -14.21 -5.57
C GLY A 59 5.27 -14.00 -6.99
N PRO A 60 4.42 -14.14 -8.01
CA PRO A 60 4.82 -14.01 -9.40
C PRO A 60 4.83 -12.56 -9.91
N THR A 61 4.62 -11.56 -9.04
CA THR A 61 4.44 -10.16 -9.42
C THR A 61 5.32 -9.21 -8.63
N GLY A 62 5.50 -7.99 -9.15
CA GLY A 62 6.23 -6.92 -8.49
C GLY A 62 7.67 -7.31 -8.13
N LEU A 63 8.13 -6.88 -6.96
CA LEU A 63 9.47 -7.18 -6.46
C LEU A 63 9.70 -8.67 -6.19
N ALA A 64 8.64 -9.42 -5.88
CA ALA A 64 8.74 -10.85 -5.59
C ALA A 64 9.17 -11.67 -6.82
N ALA A 65 8.87 -11.18 -8.03
CA ALA A 65 9.27 -11.81 -9.28
C ALA A 65 10.71 -11.49 -9.71
N MET A 66 11.34 -10.47 -9.11
CA MET A 66 12.70 -10.04 -9.47
C MET A 66 13.75 -10.91 -8.77
N LEU A 67 14.80 -11.29 -9.49
CA LEU A 67 15.84 -12.19 -8.97
C LEU A 67 16.89 -11.45 -8.12
N ASP A 68 17.24 -10.22 -8.51
CA ASP A 68 18.32 -9.46 -7.89
C ASP A 68 17.80 -8.49 -6.81
N PRO A 69 18.67 -8.03 -5.87
CA PRO A 69 18.35 -6.94 -4.97
C PRO A 69 17.89 -5.69 -5.71
N VAL A 70 16.89 -5.01 -5.17
CA VAL A 70 16.36 -3.77 -5.73
C VAL A 70 16.56 -2.66 -4.73
N ARG A 71 17.07 -1.52 -5.20
CA ARG A 71 17.15 -0.28 -4.44
C ARG A 71 16.25 0.76 -5.07
N MET A 72 15.37 1.35 -4.28
CA MET A 72 14.42 2.36 -4.76
C MET A 72 14.01 3.31 -3.65
N SER A 73 13.37 4.41 -4.02
CA SER A 73 12.85 5.34 -3.03
C SER A 73 11.65 4.76 -2.27
N LEU A 74 11.37 5.27 -1.06
CA LEU A 74 10.11 4.98 -0.34
C LEU A 74 8.89 5.31 -1.21
N ARG A 75 8.96 6.38 -2.00
CA ARG A 75 7.92 6.78 -2.96
C ARG A 75 7.68 5.71 -4.03
N ASP A 76 8.73 5.16 -4.62
CA ASP A 76 8.61 4.15 -5.67
C ASP A 76 8.16 2.80 -5.09
N ALA A 77 8.59 2.47 -3.86
CA ALA A 77 8.08 1.31 -3.15
C ALA A 77 6.57 1.43 -2.93
N ALA A 78 6.08 2.62 -2.55
CA ALA A 78 4.66 2.92 -2.41
C ALA A 78 3.90 2.85 -3.73
N TYR A 79 4.52 3.27 -4.85
CA TYR A 79 3.92 3.15 -6.19
C TYR A 79 3.65 1.68 -6.58
N LEU A 80 4.49 0.74 -6.12
CA LEU A 80 4.31 -0.70 -6.37
C LEU A 80 3.29 -1.37 -5.43
N MET A 81 2.68 -0.63 -4.51
CA MET A 81 1.63 -1.13 -3.59
C MET A 81 0.25 -1.24 -4.25
N THR A 82 0.19 -1.46 -5.57
CA THR A 82 -1.04 -1.74 -6.30
C THR A 82 -1.52 -3.19 -6.17
#